data_AF-A0A2X3IYI2-F1
#
_entry.id   AF-A0A2X3IYI2-F1
#
_cell.length_a   1.000
_cell.length_b   1.000
_cell.length_c   1.000
_cell.angle_alpha   90.00
_cell.angle_beta   90.00
_cell.angle_gamma   90.00
#
_symmetry.space_group_name_H-M   'P 1'
#
loop_
_entity.id
_entity.type
_entity.pdbx_description
1 polymer ?
#
loop_
_entity_poly.entity_id
_entity_poly.type
_entity_poly.pdbx_seq_one_letter_code
_entity_poly.pdbx_strand_id
1 'polypeptide(L)' 'MLNATALRLFDPRRIETARIADMHLALKNGSNIALLNALGHVIITEGLYDNAFVAQRSEGF' A
#
# COMPACT_ATOMS: atom_id res chain seq x y z
N MET A 1 -2.85 -3.20 -26.45
CA MET A 1 -3.61 -2.93 -25.21
C MET A 1 -2.62 -3.05 -24.07
N LEU A 2 -2.26 -1.94 -23.41
CA LEU A 2 -1.24 -1.94 -22.35
C LEU A 2 -1.78 -2.70 -21.12
N ASN A 3 -0.97 -3.59 -20.57
CA ASN A 3 -1.34 -4.53 -19.50
C ASN A 3 -1.89 -3.83 -18.24
N ALA A 4 -2.90 -4.46 -17.63
CA ALA A 4 -3.77 -3.99 -16.56
C ALA A 4 -3.12 -3.87 -15.16
N THR A 5 -1.91 -3.33 -15.04
CA THR A 5 -1.23 -3.16 -13.75
C THR A 5 -1.43 -1.74 -13.21
N ALA A 6 -2.06 -1.61 -12.05
CA ALA A 6 -2.20 -0.33 -11.35
C ALA A 6 -0.91 0.04 -10.60
N LEU A 7 -0.41 1.25 -10.81
CA LEU A 7 0.77 1.85 -10.16
C LEU A 7 0.35 2.89 -9.12
N ARG A 8 0.70 2.64 -7.85
CA ARG A 8 0.51 3.57 -6.73
C ARG A 8 1.87 3.99 -6.18
N LEU A 9 2.14 5.29 -6.16
CA LEU A 9 3.40 5.86 -5.69
C LEU A 9 3.24 6.53 -4.31
N PHE A 10 4.15 6.22 -3.40
CA PHE A 10 4.23 6.80 -2.05
C PHE A 10 5.60 7.48 -1.87
N ASP A 11 5.78 8.68 -2.42
CA ASP A 11 7.02 9.48 -2.28
C ASP A 11 6.62 10.95 -1.99
N PRO A 12 7.21 11.62 -0.97
CA PRO A 12 6.97 13.03 -0.70
C PRO A 12 7.22 13.95 -1.91
N ARG A 13 8.12 13.54 -2.80
CA ARG A 13 8.54 14.29 -3.99
C ARG A 13 7.76 13.84 -5.21
N ARG A 14 7.58 14.77 -6.13
CA ARG A 14 7.03 14.49 -7.46
C ARG A 14 8.15 14.12 -8.42
N ILE A 15 8.57 12.86 -8.38
CA ILE A 15 9.57 12.29 -9.30
C ILE A 15 8.92 11.82 -10.62
N GLU A 16 9.71 11.47 -11.64
CA GLU A 16 9.19 11.05 -12.96
C GLU A 16 8.17 9.90 -12.89
N THR A 17 8.37 8.94 -11.98
CA THR A 17 7.44 7.83 -11.76
C THR A 17 6.05 8.32 -11.31
N ALA A 18 5.94 9.47 -10.65
CA ALA A 18 4.66 10.06 -10.27
C ALA A 18 3.81 10.45 -11.49
N ARG A 19 4.44 10.70 -12.64
CA ARG A 19 3.76 11.10 -13.88
C ARG A 19 3.01 9.94 -14.52
N ILE A 20 3.42 8.70 -14.25
CA ILE A 20 2.84 7.48 -14.81
C ILE A 20 2.06 6.65 -13.77
N ALA A 21 1.99 7.10 -12.52
CA ALA A 21 1.24 6.43 -11.47
C ALA A 21 -0.26 6.77 -11.57
N ASP A 22 -1.12 5.77 -11.37
CA ASP A 22 -2.57 5.98 -11.23
C ASP A 22 -2.91 6.80 -9.98
N MET A 23 -2.09 6.66 -8.94
CA MET A 23 -2.19 7.43 -7.70
C MET A 23 -0.82 7.78 -7.16
N HIS A 24 -0.60 9.06 -6.84
CA HIS A 24 0.60 9.53 -6.14
C HIS A 24 0.20 10.13 -4.80
N LEU A 25 0.54 9.44 -3.71
CA LEU A 25 0.37 9.95 -2.35
C LEU A 25 1.68 10.61 -1.90
N ALA A 26 1.68 11.95 -1.92
CA ALA A 26 2.80 12.76 -1.43
C ALA A 26 2.80 12.82 0.11
N LEU A 27 3.40 11.81 0.74
CA LEU A 27 3.51 11.69 2.19
C LEU A 27 4.36 12.81 2.80
N LYS A 28 4.11 13.14 4.07
CA LYS A 28 5.07 13.94 4.86
C LYS A 28 6.32 13.12 5.14
N ASN A 29 7.50 13.75 5.12
CA ASN A 29 8.75 13.07 5.45
C ASN A 29 8.66 12.40 6.84
N GLY A 30 9.09 11.14 6.93
CA GLY A 30 9.06 10.37 8.18
C GLY A 30 7.71 9.72 8.53
N SER A 31 6.66 9.87 7.72
CA SER A 31 5.31 9.35 8.02
C SER A 31 5.03 7.92 7.50
N ASN A 32 6.06 7.17 7.10
CA ASN A 32 5.89 5.85 6.47
C ASN A 32 5.18 4.84 7.39
N ILE A 33 5.54 4.78 8.68
CA ILE A 33 4.90 3.85 9.64
C ILE A 33 3.44 4.21 9.86
N ALA A 34 3.10 5.51 9.90
CA ALA A 34 1.71 5.94 10.02
C ALA A 34 0.88 5.48 8.82
N LEU A 35 1.43 5.58 7.59
CA LEU A 35 0.77 5.06 6.39
C LEU A 35 0.61 3.53 6.46
N LEU A 36 1.68 2.79 6.75
CA LEU A 36 1.65 1.32 6.78
C LEU A 36 0.66 0.80 7.83
N ASN A 37 0.63 1.42 9.01
CA ASN A 37 -0.32 1.08 10.05
C ASN A 37 -1.76 1.40 9.65
N ALA A 38 -2.01 2.53 8.99
CA ALA A 38 -3.34 2.87 8.49
C ALA A 38 -3.83 1.90 7.40
N LEU A 39 -2.95 1.52 6.47
CA LEU A 39 -3.25 0.50 5.45
C LEU A 39 -3.53 -0.86 6.09
N GLY A 40 -2.66 -1.31 7.00
CA GLY A 40 -2.84 -2.56 7.74
C GLY A 40 -4.12 -2.56 8.56
N HIS A 41 -4.44 -1.45 9.24
CA HIS A 41 -5.68 -1.30 10.00
C HIS A 41 -6.89 -1.55 9.13
N VAL A 42 -7.02 -0.88 7.97
CA VAL A 42 -8.13 -1.07 7.05
C VAL A 42 -8.18 -2.49 6.50
N ILE A 43 -7.03 -3.03 6.07
CA ILE A 43 -6.95 -4.41 5.54
C ILE A 43 -7.47 -5.42 6.56
N ILE A 44 -7.13 -5.26 7.83
CA ILE A 44 -7.54 -6.16 8.92
C ILE A 44 -9.01 -5.92 9.30
N THR A 45 -9.42 -4.68 9.56
CA THR A 45 -10.76 -4.37 10.06
C THR A 45 -11.86 -4.62 9.03
N GLU A 46 -11.54 -4.49 7.74
CA GLU A 46 -12.47 -4.80 6.64
C GLU A 46 -12.31 -6.24 6.11
N GLY A 47 -11.42 -7.05 6.67
CA GLY A 47 -11.25 -8.46 6.30
C GLY A 47 -10.72 -8.69 4.88
N LEU A 48 -9.90 -7.77 4.36
CA LEU A 48 -9.40 -7.77 2.98
C LEU A 48 -8.12 -8.60 2.79
N TYR A 49 -7.56 -9.17 3.86
CA TYR A 49 -6.39 -10.04 3.78
C TYR A 49 -6.77 -11.48 3.43
N ASP A 50 -5.80 -12.25 2.92
CA ASP A 50 -5.97 -13.68 2.70
C ASP A 50 -5.92 -14.45 4.04
N ASN A 51 -7.11 -14.73 4.57
CA ASN A 51 -7.30 -15.43 5.84
C ASN A 51 -6.61 -16.81 5.88
N ALA A 52 -6.69 -17.58 4.79
CA ALA A 52 -6.13 -18.92 4.74
C ALA A 52 -4.60 -18.87 4.73
N PHE A 53 -4.03 -17.94 3.97
CA PHE A 53 -2.59 -17.75 3.92
C PHE A 53 -2.03 -17.33 5.29
N VAL A 54 -2.64 -16.34 5.92
CA VAL A 54 -2.25 -15.86 7.26
C VAL A 54 -2.27 -17.01 8.27
N ALA A 55 -3.37 -17.75 8.36
CA ALA A 55 -3.52 -18.85 9.33
C ALA A 55 -2.50 -19.98 9.14
N GLN A 56 -2.03 -20.22 7.91
CA GLN A 56 -1.14 -21.33 7.58
C GLN A 56 0.35 -20.94 7.54
N ARG A 57 0.66 -19.66 7.32
CA ARG A 57 1.99 -19.20 6.92
C ARG A 57 2.52 -18.00 7.71
N SER A 58 1.81 -17.54 8.73
CA SER A 58 2.25 -16.43 9.58
C SER A 58 2.06 -16.74 11.06
N GLU A 59 2.80 -16.01 11.90
CA GLU A 59 2.72 -16.04 13.35
C GLU A 59 2.65 -14.60 13.86
N GLY A 60 1.98 -14.37 14.99
CA GLY A 60 1.85 -13.02 15.58
C GLY A 60 0.94 -12.06 14.80
N PHE A 61 0.00 -12.60 14.01
CA PHE A 61 -1.03 -11.86 13.29
C PHE A 61 -2.12 -11.31 14.22
#